data_AF-A0A821M1L2-F1
#
_entry.id   AF-A0A821M1L2-F1
#
_cell.length_a   1.000
_cell.length_b   1.000
_cell.length_c   1.000
_cell.angle_alpha   90.00
_cell.angle_beta   90.00
_cell.angle_gamma   90.00
#
_symmetry.space_group_name_H-M   'P 1'
#
loop_
_entity.id
_entity.type
_entity.pdbx_description
1 polymer ?
#
loop_
_entity_poly.entity_id
_entity_poly.type
_entity_poly.pdbx_seq_one_letter_code
_entity_poly.pdbx_strand_id
1 'polypeptide(L)'
;RTVQKNAKYVCLADKNCPVDKRRRNRCQYCRFQTCLAVGMDKEVVRTDALKGRRGRLPSKPKSPNSRQPNSFQTQFCRFYNDSIPNPASLDFSKLNEIISS
;
A
#
# COMPACT_ATOMS: atom_id res chain seq x y z
N ARG A 1 -17.14 5.83 12.04
CA ARG A 1 -18.48 5.38 12.48
C ARG A 1 -19.17 4.48 11.46
N THR A 2 -19.45 4.95 10.24
CA THR A 2 -20.20 4.17 9.23
C THR A 2 -19.57 2.81 8.91
N VAL A 3 -18.29 2.79 8.53
CA VAL A 3 -17.56 1.55 8.23
C VAL A 3 -17.44 0.65 9.47
N GLN A 4 -17.00 1.20 10.60
CA GLN A 4 -16.84 0.43 11.85
C GLN A 4 -18.12 -0.25 12.36
N LYS A 5 -19.29 0.37 12.11
CA LYS A 5 -20.58 -0.18 12.54
C LYS A 5 -21.28 -0.97 11.44
N ASN A 6 -20.67 -1.13 10.27
CA ASN A 6 -21.31 -1.64 9.06
C ASN A 6 -22.68 -1.00 8.80
N ALA A 7 -22.78 0.31 9.05
CA ALA A 7 -24.06 1.01 8.99
C ALA A 7 -24.53 1.13 7.53
N LYS A 8 -25.76 0.69 7.28
CA LYS A 8 -26.44 0.82 5.99
C LYS A 8 -27.39 2.00 6.03
N TYR A 9 -27.29 2.87 5.04
CA TYR A 9 -28.16 4.03 4.92
C TYR A 9 -28.98 3.93 3.65
N VAL A 10 -30.17 4.53 3.67
CA VAL A 10 -31.06 4.64 2.51
C VAL A 10 -31.26 6.14 2.21
N CYS A 11 -31.21 6.51 0.94
CA CYS A 11 -31.63 7.84 0.53
C CYS A 11 -33.15 7.85 0.36
N LEU A 12 -33.81 8.88 0.89
CA LEU A 12 -35.27 9.07 0.75
C LEU A 12 -35.64 9.91 -0.50
N ALA A 13 -34.65 10.32 -1.27
CA ALA A 13 -34.79 11.07 -2.52
C ALA A 13 -34.00 10.34 -3.62
N ASP A 14 -33.53 11.05 -4.65
CA ASP A 14 -32.92 10.45 -5.85
C ASP A 14 -31.44 10.08 -5.72
N LYS A 15 -30.97 9.75 -4.50
CA LYS A 15 -29.57 9.38 -4.22
C LYS A 15 -28.52 10.42 -4.62
N ASN A 16 -28.93 11.65 -4.93
CA ASN A 16 -28.07 12.75 -5.37
C ASN A 16 -28.24 14.01 -4.49
N CYS A 17 -28.40 13.82 -3.17
CA CYS A 17 -28.57 14.95 -2.25
C CYS A 17 -27.28 15.80 -2.16
N PRO A 18 -27.36 17.14 -2.14
CA PRO A 18 -26.19 18.00 -2.05
C PRO A 18 -25.47 17.88 -0.69
N VAL A 19 -24.15 17.66 -0.71
CA VAL A 19 -23.31 17.41 0.47
C VAL A 19 -22.41 18.61 0.78
N ASP A 20 -23.00 19.66 1.33
CA ASP A 20 -22.28 20.87 1.77
C ASP A 20 -22.08 20.91 3.29
N LYS A 21 -21.25 21.84 3.79
CA LYS A 21 -21.00 22.05 5.24
C LYS A 21 -22.28 22.14 6.07
N ARG A 22 -23.31 22.83 5.56
CA ARG A 22 -24.60 23.03 6.24
C ARG A 22 -25.54 21.83 6.14
N ARG A 23 -25.54 21.09 5.02
CA ARG A 23 -26.59 20.10 4.68
C ARG A 23 -26.12 18.64 4.70
N ARG A 24 -24.82 18.37 4.85
CA ARG A 24 -24.25 17.00 4.83
C ARG A 24 -24.89 16.01 5.82
N ASN A 25 -25.51 16.49 6.89
CA ASN A 25 -26.16 15.63 7.88
C ASN A 25 -27.59 15.20 7.48
N ARG A 26 -28.18 15.82 6.45
CA ARG A 26 -29.56 15.56 6.03
C ARG A 26 -29.73 14.21 5.32
N CYS A 27 -28.71 13.75 4.59
CA CYS A 27 -28.72 12.43 3.97
C CYS A 27 -27.41 11.69 4.22
N GLN A 28 -27.45 10.70 5.11
CA GLN A 28 -26.28 9.89 5.47
C GLN A 28 -25.82 9.00 4.31
N TYR A 29 -26.76 8.54 3.47
CA TYR A 29 -26.44 7.78 2.25
C TYR A 29 -25.57 8.60 1.30
N CYS A 30 -26.06 9.76 0.84
CA CYS A 30 -25.36 10.60 -0.13
C CYS A 30 -24.02 11.10 0.41
N ARG A 31 -23.97 11.44 1.71
CA ARG A 31 -22.71 11.79 2.37
C ARG A 31 -21.69 10.66 2.32
N PHE A 32 -22.11 9.44 2.67
CA PHE A 32 -21.20 8.30 2.65
C PHE A 32 -20.77 7.93 1.23
N GLN A 33 -21.67 7.98 0.25
CA GLN A 33 -21.33 7.77 -1.16
C GLN A 33 -20.31 8.79 -1.67
N THR A 34 -20.50 10.07 -1.33
CA THR A 34 -19.55 11.12 -1.70
C THR A 34 -18.16 10.85 -1.10
N CYS A 35 -18.08 10.41 0.17
CA CYS A 35 -16.81 10.02 0.77
C CYS A 35 -16.06 8.96 -0.05
N LEU A 36 -16.77 7.94 -0.53
CA LEU A 36 -16.17 6.90 -1.37
C LEU A 36 -15.77 7.44 -2.75
N ALA A 37 -16.62 8.27 -3.36
CA ALA A 37 -16.38 8.87 -4.67
C ALA A 37 -15.13 9.77 -4.69
N VAL A 38 -14.83 10.49 -3.59
CA VAL A 38 -13.62 11.31 -3.47
C VAL A 38 -12.38 10.51 -3.01
N GLY A 39 -12.47 9.17 -2.93
CA GLY A 39 -11.34 8.29 -2.66
C GLY A 39 -11.09 7.95 -1.19
N MET A 40 -12.06 8.13 -0.28
CA MET A 40 -11.92 7.59 1.07
C MET A 40 -12.02 6.06 1.03
N ASP A 41 -10.95 5.38 1.42
CA ASP A 41 -10.89 3.93 1.48
C ASP A 41 -11.50 3.37 2.78
N LYS A 42 -12.32 2.32 2.66
CA LYS A 42 -12.90 1.63 3.82
C LYS A 42 -11.88 0.77 4.53
N GLU A 43 -10.90 0.23 3.80
CA GLU A 43 -9.87 -0.68 4.31
C GLU A 43 -8.90 0.02 5.27
N VAL A 44 -8.73 1.35 5.14
CA VAL A 44 -7.89 2.13 6.05
C VAL A 44 -8.61 2.46 7.37
N VAL A 45 -9.89 2.15 7.50
CA VAL A 45 -10.61 2.35 8.75
C VAL A 45 -10.20 1.25 9.74
N ARG A 46 -9.64 1.64 10.88
CA ARG A 46 -9.28 0.71 11.96
C ARG A 46 -10.46 -0.17 12.35
N THR A 47 -10.25 -1.48 12.23
CA THR A 47 -11.13 -2.54 12.73
C THR A 47 -11.08 -2.61 14.26
N ASP A 48 -11.98 -3.38 14.88
CA ASP A 48 -12.06 -3.45 16.33
C ASP A 48 -10.75 -3.94 16.99
N ALA A 49 -9.98 -4.80 16.31
CA ALA A 49 -8.66 -5.25 16.78
C ALA A 49 -7.62 -4.12 16.93
N LEU A 50 -7.76 -3.02 16.19
CA LEU A 50 -6.86 -1.85 16.23
C LEU A 50 -7.51 -0.63 16.87
N LYS A 51 -8.69 -0.78 17.48
CA LYS A 51 -9.46 0.32 18.07
C LYS A 51 -8.69 0.96 19.22
N GLY A 52 -8.70 2.29 19.27
CA GLY A 52 -7.98 3.07 20.30
C GLY A 52 -6.49 3.29 19.99
N ARG A 53 -5.85 2.50 19.12
CA ARG A 53 -4.46 2.75 18.70
C ARG A 53 -4.37 4.02 17.86
N ARG A 54 -3.41 4.89 18.19
CA ARG A 54 -3.08 6.11 17.44
C ARG A 54 -1.80 5.87 16.61
N GLY A 55 -1.50 6.77 15.66
CA GLY A 55 -0.29 6.69 14.82
C GLY A 55 -0.50 6.06 13.44
N ARG A 56 0.58 5.61 12.79
CA ARG A 56 0.57 5.01 11.45
C ARG A 56 -0.17 3.67 11.47
N LEU A 57 -1.00 3.40 10.47
CA LEU A 57 -1.59 2.08 10.29
C LEU A 57 -0.51 1.07 9.92
N PRO A 58 -0.58 -0.19 10.42
CA PRO A 58 0.28 -1.25 9.92
C PRO A 58 0.15 -1.34 8.40
N SER A 59 1.28 -1.41 7.71
CA SER A 59 1.30 -1.63 6.27
C SER A 59 0.60 -2.97 5.98
N LYS A 60 -0.40 -2.96 5.10
CA LYS A 60 -1.02 -4.21 4.63
C LYS A 60 0.12 -5.06 4.03
N PRO A 61 0.28 -6.34 4.41
CA PRO A 61 1.26 -7.19 3.77
C PRO A 61 0.98 -7.16 2.27
N LYS A 62 2.00 -6.83 1.45
CA LYS A 62 1.86 -6.82 -0.02
C LYS A 62 1.32 -8.18 -0.43
N SER A 63 0.14 -8.20 -1.06
CA SER A 63 -0.35 -9.40 -1.72
C SER A 63 0.75 -9.91 -2.66
N PRO A 64 1.07 -11.21 -2.67
CA PRO A 64 2.06 -11.76 -3.59
C PRO A 64 1.68 -11.53 -5.07
N ASN A 65 0.41 -11.18 -5.35
CA ASN A 65 -0.13 -11.08 -6.70
C ASN A 65 -0.01 -9.69 -7.36
N SER A 66 0.65 -8.71 -6.73
CA SER A 66 0.98 -7.42 -7.38
C SER A 66 2.48 -7.23 -7.63
N ARG A 67 3.25 -8.33 -7.68
CA ARG A 67 4.61 -8.29 -8.24
C ARG A 67 4.46 -8.09 -9.75
N GLN A 68 4.31 -6.85 -10.18
CA GLN A 68 4.66 -6.48 -11.55
C GLN A 68 6.12 -6.93 -11.74
N PRO A 69 6.40 -7.92 -12.61
CA PRO A 69 7.75 -8.46 -12.75
C PRO A 69 8.73 -7.47 -13.41
N ASN A 70 8.27 -6.25 -13.70
CA ASN A 70 8.90 -5.28 -14.59
C ASN A 70 9.26 -3.97 -13.87
N SER A 71 9.38 -3.95 -12.54
CA SER A 71 9.83 -2.73 -11.85
C SER A 71 11.32 -2.49 -12.17
N PHE A 72 11.69 -1.26 -12.51
CA PHE A 72 13.09 -0.88 -12.78
C PHE A 72 14.05 -1.35 -11.68
N GLN A 73 13.60 -1.36 -10.42
CA GLN A 73 14.35 -1.88 -9.27
C GLN A 73 14.71 -3.37 -9.43
N THR A 74 13.77 -4.19 -9.90
CA THR A 74 13.97 -5.62 -10.15
C THR A 74 14.94 -5.86 -11.30
N GLN A 75 14.86 -5.04 -12.34
CA GLN A 75 15.71 -5.13 -13.52
C GLN A 75 17.16 -4.73 -13.20
N PHE A 76 17.34 -3.69 -12.38
CA PHE A 76 18.64 -3.27 -11.89
C PHE A 76 19.33 -4.34 -11.03
N CYS A 77 18.60 -4.97 -10.09
CA CYS A 77 19.18 -6.03 -9.26
C CYS A 77 19.64 -7.25 -10.08
N ARG A 78 18.91 -7.61 -11.14
CA ARG A 78 19.34 -8.71 -12.04
C ARG A 78 20.63 -8.36 -12.78
N PHE A 79 20.66 -7.19 -13.42
CA PHE A 79 21.86 -6.73 -14.14
C PHE A 79 23.09 -6.66 -13.24
N TYR A 80 22.93 -6.14 -12.02
CA TYR A 80 24.01 -6.07 -11.03
C TYR A 80 24.52 -7.46 -10.66
N ASN A 81 23.63 -8.43 -10.39
CA ASN A 81 24.04 -9.80 -10.10
C ASN A 81 24.74 -10.49 -11.27
N ASP A 82 24.29 -10.25 -12.50
CA ASP A 82 24.92 -10.81 -13.71
C ASP A 82 26.30 -10.18 -13.99
N SER A 83 26.53 -8.95 -13.50
CA SER A 83 27.79 -8.23 -13.66
C SER A 83 28.84 -8.59 -12.60
N ILE A 84 28.47 -9.33 -11.56
CA ILE A 84 29.43 -9.81 -10.55
C ILE A 84 30.11 -11.08 -11.08
N PRO A 85 31.43 -11.06 -11.37
CA PRO A 85 32.13 -12.26 -11.78
C PRO A 85 32.09 -13.31 -10.67
N ASN A 86 31.90 -14.58 -11.06
CA ASN A 86 31.80 -15.69 -10.12
C ASN A 86 33.04 -15.73 -9.21
N PRO A 87 32.91 -15.69 -7.87
CA PRO A 87 34.05 -15.73 -6.97
C PRO A 87 34.92 -16.99 -7.12
N ALA A 88 34.38 -18.08 -7.70
CA ALA A 88 35.14 -19.28 -8.05
C ALA A 88 36.06 -19.11 -9.28
N SER A 89 35.97 -17.98 -10.00
CA SER A 89 36.80 -17.66 -11.17
C SER A 89 37.95 -16.68 -10.85
N LEU A 90 38.06 -16.24 -9.59
CA LEU A 90 39.12 -15.33 -9.15
C LEU A 90 40.39 -16.13 -8.82
N ASP A 91 41.40 -16.00 -9.68
CA ASP A 91 42.71 -16.59 -9.46
C ASP A 91 43.53 -15.72 -8.48
N PHE A 92 43.59 -16.18 -7.22
CA PHE A 92 44.34 -15.53 -6.15
C PHE A 92 45.85 -15.82 -6.18
N SER A 93 46.34 -16.60 -7.16
CA SER A 93 47.76 -17.00 -7.23
C SER A 93 48.68 -15.80 -7.38
N LYS A 94 48.25 -14.75 -8.10
CA LYS A 94 49.00 -13.49 -8.25
C LYS A 94 49.13 -12.67 -6.96
N LEU A 95 48.21 -12.83 -6.00
CA LEU A 95 48.27 -12.12 -4.72
C LEU A 95 49.26 -12.81 -3.77
N ASN A 96 49.38 -14.13 -3.85
CA ASN A 96 50.35 -14.91 -3.08
C ASN A 96 51.80 -14.68 -3.53
N GLU A 97 52.05 -14.41 -4.82
CA GLU A 97 53.38 -14.02 -5.32
C GLU A 97 53.82 -12.65 -4.77
N ILE A 98 52.89 -11.71 -4.64
CA ILE A 98 53.17 -10.37 -4.10
C ILE A 98 53.45 -10.41 -2.59
N ILE A 99 52.79 -11.30 -1.85
CA ILE A 99 53.00 -11.45 -0.40
C ILE A 99 54.28 -12.25 -0.07
N SER A 100 54.80 -13.05 -1.02
CA SER A 100 56.08 -13.78 -0.85
C SER A 100 57.32 -13.03 -1.35
N SER A 101 57.18 -11.75 -1.74
CA SER A 101 58.29 -10.85 -2.12
C SER A 101 58.56 -9.85 -1.01
#